data_AF-A0A495XT69-F1
#
_entry.id   AF-A0A495XT69-F1
#
_cell.length_a   1.000
_cell.length_b   1.000
_cell.length_c   1.000
_cell.angle_alpha   90.00
_cell.angle_beta   90.00
_cell.angle_gamma   90.00
#
_symmetry.space_group_name_H-M   'P 1'
#
loop_
_entity.id
_entity.type
_entity.pdbx_description
1 polymer ?
#
loop_
_entity_poly.entity_id
_entity_poly.type
_entity_poly.pdbx_seq_one_letter_code
_entity_poly.pdbx_strand_id
1 'polypeptide(L)'
;MRRRKYEEFDEDNGTTLRYARHENGGGFVESHAHVDATAFVAPHAYVDRDAVVGAGARVHSGAWVDHDAVVYAGAVVGSAAHVAPGAVVGRGAKVGARAKVGAKAHLWDGVRVPDDESVADGAVVRTTPGRQRAA
;
A
#
# COMPACT_ATOMS: atom_id res chain seq x y z
N MET A 1 -4.25 -27.96 -13.65
CA MET A 1 -3.87 -26.53 -13.75
C MET A 1 -4.95 -25.70 -13.09
N ARG A 2 -4.63 -24.94 -12.02
CA ARG A 2 -5.60 -24.04 -11.37
C ARG A 2 -5.61 -22.74 -12.18
N ARG A 3 -6.67 -22.47 -12.95
CA ARG A 3 -6.82 -21.20 -13.70
C ARG A 3 -6.86 -20.09 -12.65
N ARG A 4 -5.88 -19.17 -12.66
CA ARG A 4 -5.95 -17.96 -11.83
C ARG A 4 -7.24 -17.23 -12.23
N LYS A 5 -8.12 -17.02 -11.26
CA LYS A 5 -9.40 -16.33 -11.47
C LYS A 5 -9.07 -14.84 -11.45
N TYR A 6 -9.10 -14.23 -12.63
CA TYR A 6 -8.94 -12.78 -12.78
C TYR A 6 -10.31 -12.13 -12.73
N GLU A 7 -10.38 -10.99 -12.06
CA GLU A 7 -11.51 -10.06 -12.14
C GLU A 7 -11.07 -8.92 -13.07
N GLU A 8 -11.78 -8.76 -14.19
CA GLU A 8 -11.52 -7.74 -15.20
C GLU A 8 -12.38 -6.51 -14.92
N PHE A 9 -11.76 -5.34 -14.94
CA PHE A 9 -12.42 -4.05 -14.78
C PHE A 9 -11.98 -3.16 -15.93
N ASP A 10 -12.93 -2.58 -16.66
CA ASP A 10 -12.64 -1.63 -17.72
C ASP A 10 -12.68 -0.20 -17.15
N GLU A 11 -11.61 0.55 -17.35
CA GLU A 11 -11.58 2.00 -17.11
C GLU A 11 -12.26 2.76 -18.27
N ASP A 12 -12.76 3.96 -17.98
CA ASP A 12 -13.42 4.83 -18.97
C ASP A 12 -12.52 5.18 -20.19
N ASN A 13 -11.20 5.06 -20.04
CA ASN A 13 -10.21 5.31 -21.09
C ASN A 13 -9.97 4.08 -22.00
N GLY A 14 -10.69 2.98 -21.80
CA GLY A 14 -10.55 1.73 -22.56
C GLY A 14 -9.46 0.78 -22.05
N THR A 15 -8.84 1.09 -20.91
CA THR A 15 -7.87 0.21 -20.27
C THR A 15 -8.59 -0.90 -19.51
N THR A 16 -8.32 -2.16 -19.85
CA THR A 16 -8.76 -3.31 -19.04
C THR A 16 -7.72 -3.59 -17.96
N LEU A 17 -8.11 -3.43 -16.69
CA LEU A 17 -7.37 -3.85 -15.52
C LEU A 17 -7.70 -5.30 -15.18
N ARG A 18 -6.70 -6.07 -14.77
CA ARG A 18 -6.86 -7.49 -14.41
C ARG A 18 -6.37 -7.71 -13.00
N TYR A 19 -7.29 -7.96 -12.08
CA TYR A 19 -6.93 -8.26 -10.69
C TYR A 19 -6.94 -9.76 -10.43
N ALA A 20 -5.88 -10.25 -9.79
CA ALA A 20 -5.82 -11.59 -9.22
C ALA A 20 -5.80 -11.52 -7.70
N ARG A 21 -6.20 -12.62 -7.06
CA ARG A 21 -6.08 -12.76 -5.60
C ARG A 21 -4.62 -13.05 -5.24
N HIS A 22 -4.04 -12.26 -4.33
CA HIS A 22 -2.73 -12.55 -3.77
C HIS A 22 -2.75 -13.89 -3.01
N GLU A 23 -1.72 -14.73 -3.21
CA GLU A 23 -1.67 -16.07 -2.63
C GLU A 23 -1.62 -16.04 -1.09
N ASN A 24 -1.01 -14.99 -0.54
CA ASN A 24 -0.97 -14.72 0.89
C ASN A 24 -1.94 -13.59 1.28
N GLY A 25 -3.14 -13.97 1.74
CA GLY A 25 -4.18 -13.08 2.27
C GLY A 25 -5.39 -12.84 1.36
N GLY A 26 -5.29 -13.06 0.05
CA GLY A 26 -6.44 -13.00 -0.85
C GLY A 26 -6.92 -11.59 -1.21
N GLY A 27 -6.11 -10.54 -1.03
CA GLY A 27 -6.39 -9.22 -1.57
C GLY A 27 -6.24 -9.16 -3.09
N PHE A 28 -6.73 -8.07 -3.69
CA PHE A 28 -6.68 -7.85 -5.14
C PHE A 28 -5.36 -7.22 -5.55
N VAL A 29 -4.70 -7.81 -6.54
CA VAL A 29 -3.44 -7.34 -7.08
C VAL A 29 -3.58 -7.25 -8.60
N GLU A 30 -3.38 -6.05 -9.14
CA GLU A 30 -3.41 -5.82 -10.59
C GLU A 30 -2.28 -6.60 -11.27
N SER A 31 -2.49 -7.00 -12.53
CA SER A 31 -1.58 -7.85 -13.30
C SER A 31 -0.17 -7.29 -13.50
N HIS A 32 0.01 -5.97 -13.47
CA HIS A 32 1.32 -5.30 -13.57
C HIS A 32 1.87 -4.84 -12.20
N ALA A 33 1.12 -5.01 -11.12
CA ALA A 33 1.63 -4.76 -9.78
C ALA A 33 2.67 -5.82 -9.39
N HIS A 34 3.68 -5.40 -8.63
CA HIS A 34 4.76 -6.27 -8.16
C HIS A 34 4.64 -6.47 -6.65
N VAL A 35 4.00 -7.57 -6.25
CA VAL A 35 3.81 -7.92 -4.84
C VAL A 35 4.65 -9.15 -4.52
N ASP A 36 5.52 -9.02 -3.52
CA ASP A 36 6.31 -10.14 -3.03
C ASP A 36 5.42 -11.23 -2.43
N ALA A 37 5.71 -12.50 -2.73
CA ALA A 37 4.90 -13.64 -2.29
C ALA A 37 4.77 -13.75 -0.76
N THR A 38 5.74 -13.21 -0.01
CA THR A 38 5.71 -13.19 1.47
C THR A 38 4.92 -12.02 2.04
N ALA A 39 4.59 -11.00 1.25
CA ALA A 39 3.71 -9.93 1.67
C ALA A 39 2.31 -10.50 1.98
N PHE A 40 1.65 -9.96 3.00
CA PHE A 40 0.27 -10.29 3.31
C PHE A 40 -0.64 -9.20 2.76
N VAL A 41 -1.50 -9.53 1.81
CA VAL A 41 -2.50 -8.62 1.26
C VAL A 41 -3.87 -9.13 1.65
N ALA A 42 -4.51 -8.46 2.62
CA ALA A 42 -5.76 -8.90 3.21
C ALA A 42 -6.93 -8.89 2.20
N PRO A 43 -8.02 -9.62 2.47
CA PRO A 43 -9.23 -9.53 1.66
C PRO A 43 -9.71 -8.09 1.53
N HIS A 44 -10.23 -7.71 0.36
CA HIS A 44 -10.72 -6.36 0.05
C HIS A 44 -9.66 -5.25 0.02
N ALA A 45 -8.37 -5.55 0.24
CA ALA A 45 -7.31 -4.62 -0.11
C ALA A 45 -7.05 -4.64 -1.62
N TYR A 46 -6.62 -3.49 -2.16
CA TYR A 46 -6.26 -3.30 -3.57
C TYR A 46 -4.81 -2.85 -3.68
N VAL A 47 -4.09 -3.44 -4.64
CA VAL A 47 -2.77 -3.02 -5.07
C VAL A 47 -2.83 -2.83 -6.57
N ASP A 48 -2.70 -1.57 -6.99
CA ASP A 48 -2.95 -1.16 -8.36
C ASP A 48 -1.72 -1.29 -9.25
N ARG A 49 -1.94 -1.06 -10.54
CA ARG A 49 -0.95 -1.16 -11.61
C ARG A 49 0.37 -0.47 -11.20
N ASP A 50 1.48 -1.13 -11.51
CA ASP A 50 2.85 -0.63 -11.30
C ASP A 50 3.23 -0.35 -9.83
N ALA A 51 2.32 -0.54 -8.87
CA ALA A 51 2.66 -0.48 -7.46
C ALA A 51 3.58 -1.64 -7.06
N VAL A 52 4.44 -1.37 -6.06
CA VAL A 52 5.40 -2.33 -5.53
C VAL A 52 5.16 -2.57 -4.04
N VAL A 53 4.98 -3.82 -3.64
CA VAL A 53 4.84 -4.22 -2.23
C VAL A 53 5.92 -5.25 -1.89
N GLY A 54 6.85 -4.84 -1.03
CA GLY A 54 8.03 -5.62 -0.69
C GLY A 54 7.78 -6.75 0.32
N ALA A 55 8.80 -7.60 0.48
CA ALA A 55 8.77 -8.78 1.33
C ALA A 55 8.28 -8.51 2.76
N GLY A 56 7.38 -9.35 3.25
CA GLY A 56 6.82 -9.28 4.59
C GLY A 56 5.99 -8.03 4.91
N ALA A 57 5.72 -7.14 3.94
CA ALA A 57 4.80 -6.03 4.14
C ALA A 57 3.37 -6.56 4.40
N ARG A 58 2.56 -5.79 5.12
CA ARG A 58 1.19 -6.16 5.50
C ARG A 58 0.24 -5.06 5.06
N VAL A 59 -0.59 -5.36 4.06
CA VAL A 59 -1.63 -4.46 3.56
C VAL A 59 -2.97 -4.97 4.09
N HIS A 60 -3.56 -4.23 5.03
CA HIS A 60 -4.76 -4.68 5.75
C HIS A 60 -6.05 -4.45 4.96
N SER A 61 -7.14 -5.07 5.42
CA SER A 61 -8.43 -5.09 4.72
C SER A 61 -8.92 -3.69 4.35
N GLY A 62 -9.37 -3.53 3.10
CA GLY A 62 -9.87 -2.26 2.57
C GLY A 62 -8.79 -1.21 2.31
N ALA A 63 -7.51 -1.48 2.60
CA ALA A 63 -6.44 -0.57 2.23
C ALA A 63 -6.27 -0.53 0.70
N TRP A 64 -5.87 0.63 0.19
CA TRP A 64 -5.62 0.85 -1.23
C TRP A 64 -4.20 1.36 -1.40
N VAL A 65 -3.38 0.59 -2.12
CA VAL A 65 -2.06 0.99 -2.59
C VAL A 65 -2.21 1.34 -4.07
N ASP A 66 -2.23 2.63 -4.35
CA ASP A 66 -2.51 3.19 -5.67
C ASP A 66 -1.32 3.02 -6.63
N HIS A 67 -1.52 3.36 -7.90
CA HIS A 67 -0.55 3.17 -8.97
C HIS A 67 0.80 3.85 -8.67
N ASP A 68 1.89 3.20 -9.09
CA ASP A 68 3.28 3.63 -8.85
C ASP A 68 3.70 3.76 -7.37
N ALA A 69 2.82 3.48 -6.40
CA ALA A 69 3.18 3.56 -4.98
C ALA A 69 4.15 2.43 -4.58
N VAL A 70 5.05 2.72 -3.65
CA VAL A 70 6.05 1.76 -3.16
C VAL A 70 5.89 1.55 -1.66
N VAL A 71 5.52 0.33 -1.28
CA VAL A 71 5.46 -0.13 0.10
C VAL A 71 6.64 -1.06 0.36
N TYR A 72 7.65 -0.57 1.05
CA TYR A 72 8.88 -1.33 1.30
C TYR A 72 8.70 -2.48 2.30
N ALA A 73 9.70 -3.37 2.32
CA ALA A 73 9.70 -4.58 3.12
C ALA A 73 9.35 -4.33 4.60
N GLY A 74 8.50 -5.20 5.14
CA GLY A 74 8.05 -5.18 6.54
C GLY A 74 7.17 -3.98 6.94
N ALA A 75 6.83 -3.08 6.01
CA ALA A 75 5.90 -1.99 6.29
C ALA A 75 4.48 -2.51 6.57
N VAL A 76 3.70 -1.72 7.31
CA VAL A 76 2.29 -2.02 7.61
C VAL A 76 1.42 -0.89 7.07
N VAL A 77 0.44 -1.23 6.24
CA VAL A 77 -0.61 -0.33 5.77
C VAL A 77 -1.91 -0.75 6.47
N GLY A 78 -2.42 0.13 7.33
CA GLY A 78 -3.59 -0.12 8.16
C GLY A 78 -4.89 -0.28 7.38
N SER A 79 -5.92 -0.82 8.02
CA SER A 79 -7.23 -1.05 7.39
C SER A 79 -7.83 0.24 6.85
N ALA A 80 -8.38 0.19 5.65
CA ALA A 80 -8.96 1.34 4.95
C ALA A 80 -8.00 2.54 4.77
N ALA A 81 -6.68 2.35 4.94
CA ALA A 81 -5.71 3.40 4.63
C ALA A 81 -5.53 3.53 3.12
N HIS A 82 -5.21 4.74 2.67
CA HIS A 82 -4.94 5.03 1.26
C HIS A 82 -3.50 5.49 1.10
N VAL A 83 -2.73 4.76 0.29
CA VAL A 83 -1.38 5.14 -0.14
C VAL A 83 -1.50 5.63 -1.59
N ALA A 84 -1.54 6.94 -1.77
CA ALA A 84 -1.85 7.59 -3.04
C ALA A 84 -0.71 7.45 -4.08
N PRO A 85 -0.94 7.88 -5.34
CA PRO A 85 -0.02 7.58 -6.43
C PRO A 85 1.41 8.03 -6.20
N GLY A 86 2.35 7.14 -6.50
CA GLY A 86 3.79 7.39 -6.36
C GLY A 86 4.27 7.66 -4.92
N ALA A 87 3.43 7.46 -3.90
CA ALA A 87 3.85 7.60 -2.52
C ALA A 87 4.81 6.48 -2.11
N VAL A 88 5.71 6.77 -1.18
CA VAL A 88 6.74 5.86 -0.69
C VAL A 88 6.55 5.62 0.80
N VAL A 89 6.29 4.37 1.17
CA VAL A 89 6.22 3.90 2.56
C VAL A 89 7.49 3.11 2.86
N GLY A 90 8.38 3.69 3.66
CA GLY A 90 9.69 3.12 4.01
C GLY A 90 9.62 1.79 4.75
N ARG A 91 10.78 1.11 4.86
CA ARG A 91 10.91 -0.21 5.49
C ARG A 91 10.43 -0.16 6.94
N GLY A 92 9.56 -1.10 7.31
CA GLY A 92 9.01 -1.17 8.67
C GLY A 92 8.19 0.05 9.11
N ALA A 93 7.87 1.00 8.21
CA ALA A 93 6.98 2.10 8.51
C ALA A 93 5.55 1.57 8.75
N LYS A 94 4.75 2.33 9.50
CA LYS A 94 3.38 1.96 9.86
C LYS A 94 2.44 3.10 9.51
N VAL A 95 1.55 2.85 8.56
CA VAL A 95 0.43 3.72 8.24
C VAL A 95 -0.78 3.24 9.05
N GLY A 96 -1.36 4.12 9.86
CA GLY A 96 -2.52 3.83 10.70
C GLY A 96 -3.77 3.49 9.89
N ALA A 97 -4.79 2.96 10.56
CA ALA A 97 -6.08 2.70 9.94
C ALA A 97 -6.73 4.00 9.45
N ARG A 98 -7.36 3.98 8.27
CA ARG A 98 -8.03 5.13 7.62
C ARG A 98 -7.12 6.35 7.34
N ALA A 99 -5.82 6.23 7.57
CA ALA A 99 -4.86 7.28 7.26
C ALA A 99 -4.72 7.44 5.74
N LYS A 100 -4.34 8.66 5.32
CA LYS A 100 -4.14 9.01 3.91
C LYS A 100 -2.70 9.47 3.72
N VAL A 101 -1.95 8.75 2.90
CA VAL A 101 -0.61 9.15 2.48
C VAL A 101 -0.75 9.82 1.11
N GLY A 102 -0.52 11.12 1.05
CA GLY A 102 -0.66 11.93 -0.16
C GLY A 102 0.26 11.50 -1.29
N ALA A 103 -0.10 11.91 -2.51
CA ALA A 103 0.61 11.54 -3.73
C ALA A 103 2.08 11.99 -3.64
N LYS A 104 3.01 11.12 -4.05
CA LYS A 104 4.46 11.38 -4.00
C LYS A 104 5.01 11.73 -2.60
N ALA A 105 4.24 11.52 -1.53
CA ALA A 105 4.77 11.67 -0.18
C ALA A 105 5.78 10.56 0.14
N HIS A 106 6.73 10.84 1.02
CA HIS A 106 7.78 9.91 1.41
C HIS A 106 7.84 9.76 2.94
N LEU A 107 7.43 8.59 3.42
CA LEU A 107 7.58 8.17 4.81
C LEU A 107 8.91 7.42 4.95
N TRP A 108 9.79 7.91 5.81
CA TRP A 108 11.06 7.23 6.09
C TRP A 108 10.86 5.91 6.83
N ASP A 109 11.90 5.08 6.80
CA ASP A 109 11.94 3.79 7.50
C ASP A 109 11.52 3.94 8.98
N GLY A 110 10.63 3.05 9.42
CA GLY A 110 10.13 2.99 10.79
C GLY A 110 9.23 4.14 11.24
N VAL A 111 8.90 5.10 10.37
CA VAL A 111 7.93 6.18 10.69
C VAL A 111 6.56 5.58 10.98
N ARG A 112 5.82 6.23 11.89
CA ARG A 112 4.43 5.88 12.18
C ARG A 112 3.54 7.06 11.89
N VAL A 113 2.57 6.84 11.01
CA VAL A 113 1.46 7.74 10.75
C VAL A 113 0.28 7.25 11.61
N PRO A 114 -0.30 8.08 12.49
CA PRO A 114 -1.45 7.69 13.29
C PRO A 114 -2.67 7.30 12.45
N ASP A 115 -3.64 6.67 13.11
CA ASP A 115 -4.96 6.43 12.51
C ASP A 115 -5.61 7.77 12.13
N ASP A 116 -6.40 7.77 11.06
CA ASP A 116 -7.17 8.93 10.55
C ASP A 116 -6.32 10.15 10.12
N GLU A 117 -5.00 10.09 10.24
CA GLU A 117 -4.09 11.18 9.86
C GLU A 117 -3.97 11.32 8.34
N SER A 118 -3.78 12.56 7.87
CA SER A 118 -3.52 12.85 6.45
C SER A 118 -2.12 13.46 6.28
N VAL A 119 -1.25 12.74 5.55
CA VAL A 119 0.05 13.24 5.11
C VAL A 119 -0.16 13.95 3.78
N ALA A 120 0.27 15.20 3.69
CA ALA A 120 0.12 16.01 2.47
C ALA A 120 0.92 15.45 1.29
N ASP A 121 0.46 15.77 0.07
CA ASP A 121 1.16 15.44 -1.17
C ASP A 121 2.60 15.98 -1.16
N GLY A 122 3.54 15.16 -1.64
CA GLY A 122 4.97 15.50 -1.68
C GLY A 122 5.64 15.67 -0.31
N ALA A 123 4.93 15.47 0.81
CA ALA A 123 5.51 15.64 2.13
C ALA A 123 6.58 14.58 2.41
N VAL A 124 7.65 14.97 3.11
CA VAL A 124 8.70 14.05 3.58
C VAL A 124 8.60 13.91 5.10
N VAL A 125 8.11 12.77 5.57
CA VAL A 125 7.96 12.48 7.00
C VAL A 125 9.18 11.67 7.46
N ARG A 126 10.03 12.28 8.28
CA ARG A 126 11.29 11.67 8.76
C ARG A 126 11.20 11.12 10.18
N THR A 127 10.24 11.60 10.96
CA THR A 127 10.07 11.23 12.36
C THR A 127 8.60 10.97 12.63
N THR A 128 8.33 10.08 13.59
CA THR A 128 6.97 9.85 14.07
C THR A 128 6.52 11.09 14.86
N PRO A 129 5.38 11.72 14.51
CA PRO A 129 4.79 12.78 15.32
C PRO A 129 4.62 12.29 16.76
N GLY A 130 5.16 13.02 17.73
CA GLY A 130 5.10 12.66 19.15
C GLY A 130 6.31 11.92 19.74
N ARG A 131 7.29 11.49 18.92
CA ARG A 131 8.59 11.01 19.43
C ARG A 131 9.57 12.17 19.52
N GLN A 132 9.34 13.11 20.43
CA GLN A 132 10.44 13.98 20.87
C GLN A 132 11.50 13.07 21.52
N ARG A 133 12.76 13.22 21.12
CA ARG A 133 13.87 12.52 21.77
C ARG A 133 13.81 12.88 23.25
N ALA A 134 13.64 11.89 24.12
CA ALA A 134 13.99 12.07 25.52
C ALA A 134 15.47 12.50 25.53
N ALA A 135 15.71 13.69 26.10
CA ALA A 135 17.04 14.24 26.31
C ALA A 135 17.83 13.40 27.31
#